data_AF-A0A2E6PUZ7-F1
#
_entry.id   AF-A0A2E6PUZ7-F1
#
_cell.length_a   1.000
_cell.length_b   1.000
_cell.length_c   1.000
_cell.angle_alpha   90.00
_cell.angle_beta   90.00
_cell.angle_gamma   90.00
#
_symmetry.space_group_name_H-M   'P 1'
#
loop_
_entity.id
_entity.type
_entity.pdbx_description
1 polymer ?
#
loop_
_entity_poly.entity_id
_entity_poly.type
_entity_poly.pdbx_seq_one_letter_code
_entity_poly.pdbx_strand_id
1 'polypeptide(L)'
;MYYPKSQIKTNLYTNGDKFAIASTNKAYTGYYYVVSGNEFYTGKNQNDTPNELLIPIPPTPEGNDGTFSSGEIIVQNKNYEQYDLDNFENNFIYSLSSTNIKIENRFLPKYNAPTPTSKDYQLGEFERYFCKKNNELIYIEINYQTYQDLLNQSPKISFELYTPISIPWSLTGDREQVYNTNKKITFLKEQKSKLYGFSLYFKDDFSKYYLAS
;
A
#
# COMPACT_ATOMS: atom_id res chain seq x y z
N MET A 1 -15.36 30.27 -3.08
CA MET A 1 -13.89 30.38 -2.96
C MET A 1 -13.26 29.76 -4.21
N TYR A 2 -12.24 30.38 -4.82
CA TYR A 2 -11.69 29.93 -6.10
C TYR A 2 -10.31 29.30 -5.91
N TYR A 3 -10.12 28.09 -6.44
CA TYR A 3 -8.87 27.34 -6.47
C TYR A 3 -8.39 27.18 -7.92
N PRO A 4 -7.10 27.44 -8.21
CA PRO A 4 -6.52 27.18 -9.52
C PRO A 4 -6.63 25.70 -9.92
N LYS A 5 -6.80 25.41 -11.22
CA LYS A 5 -6.93 24.03 -11.74
C LYS A 5 -5.76 23.11 -11.37
N SER A 6 -4.55 23.67 -11.19
CA SER A 6 -3.36 22.92 -10.76
C SER A 6 -3.39 22.51 -9.28
N GLN A 7 -4.28 23.11 -8.49
CA GLN A 7 -4.36 22.97 -7.04
C GLN A 7 -5.65 22.28 -6.58
N ILE A 8 -6.47 21.76 -7.50
CA ILE A 8 -7.74 21.10 -7.19
C ILE A 8 -7.90 19.82 -8.02
N LYS A 9 -8.31 18.73 -7.36
CA LYS A 9 -8.82 17.53 -8.03
C LYS A 9 -10.29 17.40 -7.73
N THR A 10 -11.09 17.36 -8.78
CA THR A 10 -12.57 17.43 -8.74
C THR A 10 -13.19 16.09 -9.11
N ASN A 11 -14.50 15.96 -8.88
CA ASN A 11 -15.33 14.82 -9.27
C ASN A 11 -14.88 13.47 -8.67
N LEU A 12 -14.35 13.49 -7.45
CA LEU A 12 -14.03 12.30 -6.68
C LEU A 12 -15.30 11.81 -5.96
N TYR A 13 -15.38 10.53 -5.59
CA TYR A 13 -16.56 9.94 -4.97
C TYR A 13 -16.18 9.06 -3.78
N THR A 14 -16.98 9.10 -2.70
CA THR A 14 -16.82 8.26 -1.50
C THR A 14 -18.13 7.58 -1.13
N ASN A 15 -18.03 6.35 -0.60
CA ASN A 15 -19.17 5.50 -0.25
C ASN A 15 -19.60 5.63 1.24
N GLY A 16 -19.15 6.67 1.96
CA GLY A 16 -19.49 6.85 3.38
C GLY A 16 -18.46 6.28 4.36
N ASP A 17 -17.44 5.58 3.87
CA ASP A 17 -16.47 4.82 4.66
C ASP A 17 -15.18 5.59 4.99
N LYS A 18 -14.93 6.72 4.31
CA LYS A 18 -13.64 7.42 4.36
C LYS A 18 -13.69 8.77 5.03
N PHE A 19 -14.83 9.45 4.97
CA PHE A 19 -14.95 10.85 5.33
C PHE A 19 -16.24 11.13 6.09
N ALA A 20 -16.17 12.02 7.07
CA ALA A 20 -17.33 12.57 7.77
C ALA A 20 -17.38 14.09 7.58
N ILE A 21 -18.59 14.65 7.62
CA ILE A 21 -18.80 16.10 7.59
C ILE A 21 -18.28 16.68 8.91
N ALA A 22 -17.31 17.60 8.85
CA ALA A 22 -16.62 18.12 10.03
C ALA A 22 -17.57 18.80 11.06
N SER A 23 -18.68 19.39 10.59
CA SER A 23 -19.65 20.08 11.44
C SER A 23 -20.58 19.14 12.21
N THR A 24 -20.86 17.95 11.66
CA THR A 24 -21.85 17.02 12.22
C THR A 24 -21.26 15.67 12.64
N ASN A 25 -20.01 15.40 12.27
CA ASN A 25 -19.35 14.10 12.38
C ASN A 25 -20.13 12.94 11.75
N LYS A 26 -21.09 13.23 10.85
CA LYS A 26 -21.83 12.21 10.11
C LYS A 26 -21.02 11.73 8.92
N ALA A 27 -21.00 10.42 8.70
CA ALA A 27 -20.42 9.81 7.51
C ALA A 27 -20.96 10.44 6.22
N TYR A 28 -20.05 10.74 5.29
CA TYR A 28 -20.37 11.43 4.06
C TYR A 28 -20.30 10.48 2.86
N THR A 29 -21.43 10.33 2.17
CA THR A 29 -21.53 9.60 0.90
C THR A 29 -21.84 10.60 -0.21
N GLY A 30 -21.04 10.58 -1.28
CA GLY A 30 -21.26 11.44 -2.43
C GLY A 30 -19.98 11.94 -3.08
N TYR A 31 -20.15 12.91 -3.97
CA TYR A 31 -19.04 13.54 -4.66
C TYR A 31 -18.27 14.49 -3.72
N TYR A 32 -16.95 14.55 -3.90
CA TYR A 32 -16.07 15.46 -3.18
C TYR A 32 -14.94 15.95 -4.10
N TYR A 33 -14.25 16.99 -3.65
CA TYR A 33 -13.02 17.47 -4.28
C TYR A 33 -11.92 17.67 -3.23
N VAL A 34 -10.66 17.62 -3.65
CA VAL A 34 -9.49 17.83 -2.80
C VAL A 34 -8.64 18.96 -3.35
N VAL A 35 -8.09 19.78 -2.45
CA VAL A 35 -7.18 20.88 -2.80
C VAL A 35 -5.75 20.57 -2.36
N SER A 36 -4.77 21.31 -2.88
CA SER A 36 -3.33 21.07 -2.69
C SER A 36 -2.82 21.04 -1.24
N GLY A 37 -3.67 21.38 -0.26
CA GLY A 37 -3.40 21.26 1.18
C GLY A 37 -3.92 19.98 1.85
N ASN A 38 -4.35 18.97 1.09
CA ASN A 38 -5.05 17.77 1.60
C ASN A 38 -6.37 18.08 2.34
N GLU A 39 -6.99 19.23 2.05
CA GLU A 39 -8.34 19.52 2.52
C GLU A 39 -9.37 18.93 1.56
N PHE A 40 -10.42 18.35 2.12
CA PHE A 40 -11.48 17.65 1.39
C PHE A 40 -12.79 18.39 1.58
N TYR A 41 -13.54 18.59 0.51
CA TYR A 41 -14.82 19.31 0.53
C TYR A 41 -15.91 18.56 -0.23
N THR A 42 -17.16 18.68 0.20
CA THR A 42 -18.32 18.11 -0.50
C THR A 42 -18.54 18.76 -1.88
N GLY A 43 -19.25 18.04 -2.76
CA GLY A 43 -19.58 18.50 -4.11
C GLY A 43 -18.56 18.05 -5.16
N LYS A 44 -18.94 18.12 -6.44
CA LYS A 44 -18.06 17.72 -7.55
C LYS A 44 -16.91 18.71 -7.74
N ASN A 45 -17.11 19.98 -7.41
CA ASN A 45 -16.13 21.05 -7.53
C ASN A 45 -16.54 22.24 -6.65
N GLN A 46 -15.67 23.26 -6.57
CA GLN A 46 -15.88 24.46 -5.77
C GLN A 46 -17.17 25.27 -6.04
N ASN A 47 -17.84 25.05 -7.18
CA ASN A 47 -19.09 25.72 -7.54
C ASN A 47 -20.33 24.88 -7.19
N ASP A 48 -20.15 23.65 -6.71
CA ASP A 48 -21.22 22.70 -6.37
C ASP A 48 -21.57 22.82 -4.89
N THR A 49 -22.32 23.86 -4.54
CA THR A 49 -22.66 24.18 -3.14
C THR A 49 -23.73 23.23 -2.59
N PRO A 50 -23.63 22.78 -1.32
CA PRO A 50 -22.68 23.25 -0.29
C PRO A 50 -21.30 22.56 -0.37
N ASN A 51 -20.24 23.33 -0.05
CA ASN A 51 -18.85 22.85 0.02
C ASN A 51 -18.44 22.67 1.49
N GLU A 52 -19.02 21.69 2.18
CA GLU A 52 -18.73 21.39 3.57
C GLU A 52 -17.37 20.70 3.72
N LEU A 53 -16.62 21.03 4.77
CA LEU A 53 -15.34 20.41 5.06
C LEU A 53 -15.53 18.93 5.48
N LEU A 54 -14.72 18.06 4.91
CA LEU A 54 -14.68 16.65 5.21
C LEU A 54 -13.41 16.31 6.01
N ILE A 55 -13.60 15.53 7.08
CA ILE A 55 -12.50 14.98 7.89
C ILE A 55 -12.39 13.47 7.65
N PRO A 56 -11.17 12.90 7.62
CA PRO A 56 -11.00 11.46 7.54
C PRO A 56 -11.63 10.76 8.75
N ILE A 57 -12.42 9.71 8.50
CA ILE A 57 -12.91 8.86 9.58
C ILE A 57 -11.75 7.92 9.95
N PRO A 58 -11.27 7.92 11.21
CA PRO A 58 -10.33 6.90 11.66
C PRO A 58 -11.03 5.54 11.56
N PRO A 59 -10.38 4.49 11.04
CA PRO A 59 -11.02 3.18 10.92
C PRO A 59 -11.50 2.74 12.31
N THR A 60 -12.82 2.72 12.50
CA THR A 60 -13.42 2.16 13.70
C THR A 60 -13.20 0.65 13.68
N PRO A 61 -12.71 0.04 14.77
CA PRO A 61 -12.76 -1.40 14.92
C PRO A 61 -14.24 -1.79 15.12
N GLU A 62 -14.98 -1.96 14.02
CA GLU A 62 -16.35 -2.45 14.08
C GLU A 62 -16.35 -3.96 14.35
N GLY A 63 -17.11 -4.31 15.39
CA GLY A 63 -17.27 -5.67 15.85
C GLY A 63 -17.98 -6.55 14.84
N ASN A 64 -17.62 -7.84 14.90
CA ASN A 64 -18.35 -9.03 14.48
C ASN A 64 -19.72 -8.81 13.82
N ASP A 65 -19.72 -8.40 12.55
CA ASP A 65 -20.70 -8.91 11.60
C ASP A 65 -19.96 -9.24 10.31
N GLY A 66 -20.23 -10.43 9.78
CA GLY A 66 -19.38 -11.20 8.88
C GLY A 66 -19.25 -10.66 7.45
N THR A 67 -19.00 -9.38 7.26
CA THR A 67 -18.70 -8.77 5.96
C THR A 67 -17.19 -8.59 5.79
N PHE A 68 -16.62 -9.43 4.93
CA PHE A 68 -15.21 -9.48 4.57
C PHE A 68 -14.67 -8.09 4.16
N SER A 69 -13.84 -7.51 5.03
CA SER A 69 -12.99 -6.37 4.67
C SER A 69 -11.79 -6.87 3.85
N SER A 70 -11.57 -6.29 2.68
CA SER A 70 -10.51 -6.65 1.72
C SER A 70 -9.10 -6.21 2.17
N GLY A 71 -8.78 -6.33 3.45
CA GLY A 71 -7.54 -5.85 4.06
C GLY A 71 -6.94 -6.75 5.13
N GLU A 72 -7.57 -7.88 5.46
CA GLU A 72 -7.02 -8.85 6.42
C GLU A 72 -7.18 -10.25 5.83
N ILE A 73 -6.06 -10.98 5.69
CA ILE A 73 -6.08 -12.38 5.29
C ILE A 73 -5.61 -13.19 6.50
N ILE A 74 -6.49 -14.03 7.03
CA ILE A 74 -6.14 -15.08 7.97
C ILE A 74 -5.51 -16.22 7.14
N VAL A 75 -4.18 -16.35 7.15
CA VAL A 75 -3.50 -17.48 6.49
C VAL A 75 -3.33 -18.60 7.52
N GLN A 76 -3.98 -19.74 7.28
CA GLN A 76 -3.69 -20.98 8.00
C GLN A 76 -2.44 -21.62 7.41
N ASN A 77 -1.34 -21.66 8.17
CA ASN A 77 -0.21 -22.53 7.85
C ASN A 77 -0.60 -23.97 8.23
N LYS A 78 -1.26 -24.70 7.31
CA LYS A 78 -1.42 -26.15 7.45
C LYS A 78 -0.18 -26.84 6.90
N ASN A 79 0.57 -27.49 7.79
CA ASN A 79 1.38 -28.64 7.40
C ASN A 79 0.39 -29.77 7.08
N TYR A 80 0.37 -30.23 5.83
CA TYR A 80 -0.42 -31.40 5.46
C TYR A 80 0.32 -32.65 5.91
N GLU A 81 -0.06 -33.21 7.05
CA GLU A 81 0.16 -34.63 7.28
C GLU A 81 -0.94 -35.40 6.54
N GLN A 82 -0.51 -36.38 5.75
CA GLN A 82 -1.36 -37.26 4.97
C GLN A 82 -2.13 -38.17 5.94
N TYR A 83 -3.46 -38.08 5.95
CA TYR A 83 -4.33 -38.98 6.71
C TYR A 83 -4.89 -40.07 5.79
N ASP A 84 -4.80 -41.33 6.23
CA ASP A 84 -5.57 -42.43 5.68
C ASP A 84 -7.06 -42.20 5.94
N LEU A 85 -7.84 -42.25 4.87
CA LEU A 85 -9.29 -42.07 4.88
C LEU A 85 -9.97 -43.38 5.27
N ASP A 86 -9.90 -43.79 6.54
CA ASP A 86 -10.72 -44.89 7.03
C ASP A 86 -11.38 -44.54 8.36
N ASN A 87 -12.71 -44.69 8.37
CA ASN A 87 -13.64 -44.59 9.49
C ASN A 87 -14.16 -43.20 9.88
N PHE A 88 -15.16 -42.78 9.10
CA PHE A 88 -16.27 -41.97 9.59
C PHE A 88 -17.03 -42.73 10.68
N GLU A 89 -16.76 -42.42 11.95
CA GLU A 89 -17.77 -42.60 12.99
C GLU A 89 -17.41 -41.76 14.22
N ASN A 90 -18.36 -40.90 14.60
CA ASN A 90 -18.49 -40.23 15.90
C ASN A 90 -17.73 -38.92 16.10
N ASN A 91 -18.50 -37.83 16.04
CA ASN A 91 -18.39 -36.58 16.81
C ASN A 91 -17.25 -36.52 17.85
N PHE A 92 -16.02 -36.27 17.40
CA PHE A 92 -14.94 -35.76 18.25
C PHE A 92 -14.80 -34.27 17.98
N ILE A 93 -15.55 -33.51 18.80
CA ILE A 93 -15.09 -32.32 19.50
C ILE A 93 -13.94 -31.58 18.78
N TYR A 94 -14.27 -30.44 18.16
CA TYR A 94 -13.33 -29.38 17.75
C TYR A 94 -12.61 -28.73 18.96
N SER A 95 -12.13 -29.53 19.90
CA SER A 95 -11.17 -29.12 20.91
C SER A 95 -9.84 -29.79 20.56
N LEU A 96 -9.18 -29.27 19.54
CA LEU A 96 -7.73 -29.39 19.48
C LEU A 96 -7.18 -28.61 20.66
N SER A 97 -6.91 -29.35 21.72
CA SER A 97 -6.23 -28.93 22.93
C SER A 97 -4.87 -28.28 22.60
N SER A 98 -4.72 -27.04 23.06
CA SER A 98 -3.50 -26.48 23.63
C SER A 98 -2.17 -26.77 22.91
N THR A 99 -1.90 -25.99 21.86
CA THR A 99 -0.69 -25.18 21.92
C THR A 99 -1.15 -23.72 22.01
N ASN A 100 -0.45 -22.89 22.78
CA ASN A 100 -0.65 -21.44 22.78
C ASN A 100 -0.29 -20.88 21.39
N ILE A 101 -1.08 -21.19 20.35
CA ILE A 101 -0.96 -20.54 19.05
C ILE A 101 -1.48 -19.14 19.27
N LYS A 102 -0.56 -18.25 19.63
CA LYS A 102 -0.84 -16.83 19.71
C LYS A 102 -1.13 -16.39 18.28
N ILE A 103 -2.42 -16.26 17.96
CA ILE A 103 -2.86 -15.64 16.71
C ILE A 103 -2.47 -14.17 16.83
N GLU A 104 -1.31 -13.83 16.29
CA GLU A 104 -0.88 -12.45 16.19
C GLU A 104 -1.42 -11.86 14.91
N ASN A 105 -2.15 -10.73 15.03
CA ASN A 105 -2.59 -9.96 13.88
C ASN A 105 -1.35 -9.49 13.12
N ARG A 106 -1.24 -9.91 11.86
CA ARG A 106 -0.13 -9.56 10.99
C ARG A 106 -0.54 -8.39 10.13
N PHE A 107 0.28 -7.34 10.10
CA PHE A 107 -0.04 -6.19 9.26
C PHE A 107 0.24 -6.50 7.78
N LEU A 108 -0.49 -5.82 6.90
CA LEU A 108 -0.18 -5.78 5.48
C LEU A 108 0.81 -4.64 5.19
N PRO A 109 1.76 -4.82 4.26
CA PRO A 109 2.56 -3.72 3.74
C PRO A 109 1.68 -2.55 3.27
N LYS A 110 2.07 -1.33 3.66
CA LYS A 110 1.44 -0.08 3.23
C LYS A 110 2.50 0.83 2.64
N TYR A 111 2.09 1.81 1.82
CA TYR A 111 3.02 2.80 1.28
C TYR A 111 3.70 3.57 2.42
N ASN A 112 5.03 3.49 2.49
CA ASN A 112 5.84 4.18 3.50
C ASN A 112 7.26 4.47 3.01
N ALA A 113 7.41 4.87 1.76
CA ALA A 113 8.70 5.14 1.13
C ALA A 113 9.49 6.27 1.84
N PRO A 114 10.78 6.09 2.16
CA PRO A 114 11.64 7.16 2.65
C PRO A 114 12.03 8.12 1.52
N THR A 115 12.38 9.34 1.86
CA THR A 115 13.00 10.31 0.93
C THR A 115 14.52 10.23 1.04
N PRO A 116 15.28 10.48 -0.04
CA PRO A 116 16.73 10.52 0.01
C PRO A 116 17.27 11.52 1.03
N THR A 117 18.36 11.15 1.69
CA THR A 117 19.09 11.98 2.65
C THR A 117 20.16 12.81 1.96
N SER A 118 20.71 13.82 2.65
CA SER A 118 21.84 14.60 2.12
C SER A 118 23.07 13.74 1.80
N LYS A 119 23.28 12.64 2.56
CA LYS A 119 24.37 11.69 2.30
C LYS A 119 24.14 10.92 1.00
N ASP A 120 22.89 10.54 0.72
CA ASP A 120 22.54 9.86 -0.53
C ASP A 120 22.81 10.74 -1.75
N TYR A 121 22.51 12.04 -1.65
CA TYR A 121 22.87 13.01 -2.71
C TYR A 121 24.38 13.20 -2.86
N GLN A 122 25.17 13.10 -1.79
CA GLN A 122 26.64 13.11 -1.88
C GLN A 122 27.18 11.85 -2.57
N LEU A 123 26.53 10.70 -2.35
CA LEU A 123 26.86 9.44 -3.03
C LEU A 123 26.32 9.39 -4.47
N GLY A 124 25.29 10.18 -4.76
CA GLY A 124 24.61 10.24 -6.06
C GLY A 124 23.60 9.12 -6.31
N GLU A 125 23.33 8.28 -5.31
CA GLU A 125 22.40 7.17 -5.40
C GLU A 125 21.77 6.82 -4.04
N PHE A 126 20.62 6.15 -4.09
CA PHE A 126 20.02 5.50 -2.93
C PHE A 126 19.25 4.24 -3.34
N GLU A 127 18.99 3.35 -2.39
CA GLU A 127 18.22 2.13 -2.65
C GLU A 127 16.71 2.40 -2.42
N ARG A 128 15.87 1.95 -3.35
CA ARG A 128 14.41 1.99 -3.21
C ARG A 128 13.87 0.58 -2.97
N TYR A 129 12.90 0.47 -2.08
CA TYR A 129 12.29 -0.79 -1.69
C TYR A 129 10.82 -0.83 -2.07
N PHE A 130 10.38 -2.00 -2.53
CA PHE A 130 9.02 -2.27 -2.94
C PHE A 130 8.59 -3.66 -2.48
N CYS A 131 7.30 -3.93 -2.55
CA CYS A 131 6.78 -5.28 -2.55
C CYS A 131 5.71 -5.46 -3.62
N LYS A 132 5.62 -6.68 -4.16
CA LYS A 132 4.57 -7.11 -5.08
C LYS A 132 3.62 -8.04 -4.35
N LYS A 133 2.31 -7.81 -4.45
CA LYS A 133 1.33 -8.80 -3.99
C LYS A 133 1.37 -10.05 -4.89
N ASN A 134 1.48 -11.24 -4.32
CA ASN A 134 1.82 -12.44 -5.08
C ASN A 134 0.75 -12.83 -6.11
N ASN A 135 -0.53 -12.67 -5.76
CA ASN A 135 -1.69 -13.03 -6.60
C ASN A 135 -2.21 -11.88 -7.50
N GLU A 136 -1.64 -10.67 -7.42
CA GLU A 136 -2.11 -9.49 -8.15
C GLU A 136 -0.92 -8.72 -8.77
N LEU A 137 -1.18 -7.88 -9.77
CA LEU A 137 -0.15 -6.97 -10.34
C LEU A 137 -0.11 -5.64 -9.57
N ILE A 138 -0.13 -5.72 -8.25
CA ILE A 138 -0.07 -4.56 -7.36
C ILE A 138 1.31 -4.45 -6.75
N TYR A 139 1.90 -3.27 -6.89
CA TYR A 139 3.20 -2.90 -6.33
C TYR A 139 3.03 -1.76 -5.33
N ILE A 140 3.75 -1.85 -4.22
CA ILE A 140 3.74 -0.86 -3.15
C ILE A 140 5.19 -0.49 -2.85
N GLU A 141 5.50 0.80 -2.84
CA GLU A 141 6.80 1.29 -2.39
C GLU A 141 6.82 1.39 -0.88
N ILE A 142 7.86 0.83 -0.26
CA ILE A 142 7.97 0.62 1.17
C ILE A 142 9.30 1.14 1.72
N ASN A 143 9.43 1.25 3.04
CA ASN A 143 10.72 1.53 3.67
C ASN A 143 11.58 0.28 3.84
N TYR A 144 12.84 0.53 4.21
CA TYR A 144 13.81 -0.51 4.49
C TYR A 144 13.34 -1.49 5.57
N GLN A 145 12.71 -1.01 6.64
CA GLN A 145 12.26 -1.87 7.73
C GLN A 145 11.19 -2.87 7.26
N THR A 146 10.17 -2.42 6.54
CA THR A 146 9.13 -3.28 5.98
C THR A 146 9.71 -4.27 4.96
N TYR A 147 10.70 -3.84 4.16
CA TYR A 147 11.43 -4.75 3.27
C TYR A 147 12.17 -5.85 4.04
N GLN A 148 12.87 -5.49 5.12
CA GLN A 148 13.56 -6.46 5.98
C GLN A 148 12.57 -7.40 6.68
N ASP A 149 11.42 -6.89 7.13
CA ASP A 149 10.38 -7.72 7.76
C ASP A 149 9.83 -8.76 6.78
N LEU A 150 9.64 -8.39 5.51
CA LEU A 150 9.23 -9.32 4.45
C LEU A 150 10.33 -10.34 4.14
N LEU A 151 11.58 -9.88 3.99
CA LEU A 151 12.73 -10.73 3.64
C LEU A 151 12.99 -11.78 4.73
N ASN A 152 12.90 -11.37 5.99
CA ASN A 152 13.14 -12.22 7.16
C ASN A 152 11.91 -13.00 7.61
N GLN A 153 10.80 -12.94 6.84
CA GLN A 153 9.55 -13.65 7.14
C GLN A 153 9.05 -13.38 8.56
N SER A 154 9.11 -12.09 8.96
CA SER A 154 8.71 -11.67 10.30
C SER A 154 7.27 -12.10 10.59
N PRO A 155 6.98 -12.73 11.74
CA PRO A 155 5.63 -13.18 12.07
C PRO A 155 4.66 -12.00 12.27
N LYS A 156 5.14 -10.76 12.30
CA LYS A 156 4.32 -9.54 12.42
C LYS A 156 3.75 -9.07 11.09
N ILE A 157 4.27 -9.53 9.95
CA ILE A 157 3.85 -9.10 8.62
C ILE A 157 3.37 -10.30 7.82
N SER A 158 2.39 -10.09 6.94
CA SER A 158 1.86 -11.15 6.07
C SER A 158 2.82 -11.45 4.91
N PHE A 159 4.03 -11.95 5.21
CA PHE A 159 5.11 -12.13 4.24
C PHE A 159 4.78 -13.13 3.13
N GLU A 160 3.93 -14.14 3.36
CA GLU A 160 3.58 -15.14 2.35
C GLU A 160 2.82 -14.53 1.16
N LEU A 161 2.21 -13.35 1.38
CA LEU A 161 1.39 -12.67 0.38
C LEU A 161 2.20 -11.72 -0.51
N TYR A 162 3.45 -11.41 -0.15
CA TYR A 162 4.22 -10.37 -0.82
C TYR A 162 5.65 -10.80 -1.15
N THR A 163 6.07 -10.49 -2.37
CA THR A 163 7.47 -10.61 -2.78
C THR A 163 8.19 -9.27 -2.56
N PRO A 164 9.22 -9.20 -1.70
CA PRO A 164 10.02 -7.99 -1.54
C PRO A 164 10.93 -7.74 -2.75
N ILE A 165 11.16 -6.47 -3.08
CA ILE A 165 11.91 -6.00 -4.24
C ILE A 165 12.79 -4.84 -3.79
N SER A 166 14.05 -4.83 -4.22
CA SER A 166 14.93 -3.67 -4.12
C SER A 166 15.52 -3.34 -5.48
N ILE A 167 15.74 -2.05 -5.71
CA ILE A 167 16.47 -1.51 -6.86
C ILE A 167 17.35 -0.33 -6.43
N PRO A 168 18.57 -0.19 -7.00
CA PRO A 168 19.33 1.04 -6.86
C PRO A 168 18.67 2.16 -7.67
N TRP A 169 18.90 3.40 -7.24
CA TRP A 169 18.29 4.58 -7.86
C TRP A 169 19.27 5.75 -7.90
N SER A 170 19.59 6.21 -9.10
CA SER A 170 20.47 7.37 -9.33
C SER A 170 19.74 8.68 -9.01
N LEU A 171 20.45 9.60 -8.36
CA LEU A 171 19.93 10.87 -7.85
C LEU A 171 20.54 12.11 -8.52
N THR A 172 21.81 12.05 -8.91
CA THR A 172 22.59 13.22 -9.38
C THR A 172 23.30 12.95 -10.71
N GLY A 173 23.70 14.01 -11.39
CA GLY A 173 24.39 13.95 -12.69
C GLY A 173 23.54 14.54 -13.82
N ASP A 174 23.80 14.13 -15.06
CA ASP A 174 22.97 14.52 -16.19
C ASP A 174 21.56 13.92 -16.06
N ARG A 175 20.53 14.75 -16.20
CA ARG A 175 19.13 14.35 -15.95
C ARG A 175 18.65 13.27 -16.90
N GLU A 176 19.04 13.33 -18.18
CA GLU A 176 18.65 12.34 -19.17
C GLU A 176 19.33 11.00 -18.87
N GLN A 177 20.60 11.02 -18.46
CA GLN A 177 21.31 9.83 -18.00
C GLN A 177 20.69 9.22 -16.74
N VAL A 178 20.31 10.02 -15.75
CA VAL A 178 19.63 9.55 -14.53
C VAL A 178 18.31 8.86 -14.90
N TYR A 179 17.48 9.51 -15.71
CA TYR A 179 16.22 8.95 -16.19
C TYR A 179 16.42 7.60 -16.90
N ASN A 180 17.34 7.56 -17.87
CA ASN A 180 17.59 6.37 -18.67
C ASN A 180 18.21 5.23 -17.84
N THR A 181 19.07 5.54 -16.88
CA THR A 181 19.68 4.57 -15.96
C THR A 181 18.62 3.94 -15.07
N ASN A 182 17.82 4.75 -14.38
CA ASN A 182 16.74 4.28 -13.51
C ASN A 182 15.71 3.46 -14.29
N LYS A 183 15.32 3.92 -15.49
CA LYS A 183 14.43 3.17 -16.39
C LYS A 183 15.03 1.79 -16.71
N LYS A 184 16.28 1.72 -17.16
CA LYS A 184 16.94 0.44 -17.47
C LYS A 184 16.99 -0.49 -16.26
N ILE A 185 17.34 0.01 -15.08
CA ILE A 185 17.37 -0.76 -13.82
C ILE A 185 15.99 -1.38 -13.55
N THR A 186 14.93 -0.58 -13.61
CA THR A 186 13.56 -1.05 -13.37
C THR A 186 13.15 -2.13 -14.36
N PHE A 187 13.34 -1.92 -15.67
CA PHE A 187 12.98 -2.89 -16.69
C PHE A 187 13.80 -4.19 -16.61
N LEU A 188 15.10 -4.09 -16.28
CA LEU A 188 15.95 -5.26 -16.05
C LEU A 188 15.49 -6.06 -14.83
N LYS A 189 15.13 -5.39 -13.73
CA LYS A 189 14.59 -6.03 -12.53
C LYS A 189 13.27 -6.74 -12.84
N GLU A 190 12.39 -6.06 -13.56
CA GLU A 190 11.12 -6.62 -14.03
C GLU A 190 11.31 -7.91 -14.82
N GLN A 191 12.17 -7.89 -15.83
CA GLN A 191 12.43 -9.04 -16.69
C GLN A 191 13.07 -10.21 -15.92
N LYS A 192 14.14 -9.94 -15.16
CA LYS A 192 14.90 -10.99 -14.46
C LYS A 192 14.10 -11.66 -13.34
N SER A 193 13.27 -10.90 -12.64
CA SER A 193 12.48 -11.39 -11.51
C SER A 193 11.03 -11.71 -11.86
N LYS A 194 10.64 -11.65 -13.15
CA LYS A 194 9.27 -11.88 -13.64
C LYS A 194 8.23 -11.00 -12.91
N LEU A 195 8.59 -9.74 -12.63
CA LEU A 195 7.74 -8.77 -11.94
C LEU A 195 6.91 -7.99 -12.97
N TYR A 196 6.00 -8.67 -13.64
CA TYR A 196 5.20 -8.10 -14.73
C TYR A 196 4.48 -6.80 -14.31
N GLY A 197 4.68 -5.73 -15.08
CA GLY A 197 4.07 -4.43 -14.82
C GLY A 197 4.75 -3.62 -13.71
N PHE A 198 5.91 -4.06 -13.19
CA PHE A 198 6.65 -3.30 -12.17
C PHE A 198 7.06 -1.91 -12.67
N SER A 199 7.52 -1.79 -13.92
CA SER A 199 7.84 -0.51 -14.55
C SER A 199 6.65 0.46 -14.62
N LEU A 200 5.42 -0.05 -14.69
CA LEU A 200 4.22 0.79 -14.75
C LEU A 200 3.93 1.53 -13.44
N TYR A 201 4.45 1.03 -12.30
CA TYR A 201 4.33 1.71 -11.01
C TYR A 201 4.87 3.16 -11.07
N PHE A 202 5.93 3.36 -11.85
CA PHE A 202 6.67 4.61 -11.92
C PHE A 202 5.98 5.68 -12.77
N LYS A 203 5.00 5.31 -13.62
CA LYS A 203 4.24 6.24 -14.48
C LYS A 203 5.15 7.16 -15.31
N ASP A 204 6.21 6.58 -15.87
CA ASP A 204 7.29 7.27 -16.59
C ASP A 204 8.05 8.33 -15.77
N ASP A 205 7.91 8.40 -14.45
CA ASP A 205 8.73 9.26 -13.59
C ASP A 205 10.00 8.54 -13.09
N PHE A 206 10.91 8.25 -14.02
CA PHE A 206 12.22 7.66 -13.72
C PHE A 206 13.25 8.68 -13.23
N SER A 207 12.88 9.96 -13.13
CA SER A 207 13.70 11.02 -12.55
C SER A 207 13.26 11.44 -11.15
N LYS A 208 12.35 10.68 -10.51
CA LYS A 208 11.90 10.96 -9.15
C LYS A 208 13.10 11.13 -8.21
N TYR A 209 13.08 12.21 -7.43
CA TYR A 209 14.16 12.64 -6.52
C TYR A 209 15.46 13.13 -7.17
N TYR A 210 15.47 13.37 -8.49
CA TYR A 210 16.62 13.98 -9.14
C TYR A 210 16.96 15.35 -8.52
N LEU A 211 18.24 15.55 -8.23
CA LEU A 211 18.80 16.83 -7.85
C LEU A 211 19.84 17.24 -8.88
N ALA A 212 19.67 18.43 -9.44
CA ALA A 212 20.67 19.02 -10.31
C ALA A 212 21.96 19.26 -9.50
N SER A 213 23.07 18.78 -10.05
CA SER A 213 24.43 19.04 -9.56
C SER A 213 24.84 20.48 -9.80
#